data_AF-A0A3D5J205-F1
#
_entry.id   AF-A0A3D5J205-F1
#
_cell.length_a   1.000
_cell.length_b   1.000
_cell.length_c   1.000
_cell.angle_alpha   90.00
_cell.angle_beta   90.00
_cell.angle_gamma   90.00
#
_symmetry.space_group_name_H-M   'P 1'
#
loop_
_entity.id
_entity.type
_entity.pdbx_description
1 polymer ?
#
loop_
_entity_poly.entity_id
_entity_poly.type
_entity_poly.pdbx_seq_one_letter_code
_entity_poly.pdbx_strand_id
1 'polypeptide(L)' 'LAYLKKYDELLNSYTYEERIIELDLKNDRADVIIPASRIYLNSMKWARANQIYVPKIGLADGIIKSMYQSN' A
#
# COMPACT_ATOMS: atom_id res chain seq x y z
N LEU A 1 13.08 0.08 5.50
CA LEU A 1 12.21 0.88 6.41
C LEU A 1 12.22 2.39 6.14
N ALA A 2 13.40 3.03 5.98
CA ALA A 2 13.51 4.49 5.79
C ALA A 2 12.66 5.05 4.66
N TYR A 3 12.60 4.36 3.51
CA TYR A 3 11.77 4.76 2.36
C TYR A 3 10.29 4.91 2.71
N LEU A 4 9.67 3.86 3.28
CA LEU A 4 8.25 3.91 3.65
C LEU A 4 7.96 4.96 4.73
N LYS A 5 8.91 5.18 5.66
CA LYS A 5 8.75 6.19 6.70
C LYS A 5 8.72 7.60 6.09
N LYS A 6 9.64 7.88 5.17
CA LYS A 6 9.66 9.14 4.41
C LYS A 6 8.39 9.33 3.60
N TYR A 7 7.88 8.27 2.98
CA TYR A 7 6.63 8.33 2.21
C TYR A 7 5.40 8.54 3.09
N ASP A 8 5.33 7.92 4.27
CA ASP A 8 4.28 8.19 5.25
C ASP A 8 4.32 9.65 5.70
N GLU A 9 5.50 10.19 6.03
CA GLU A 9 5.67 11.60 6.39
C GLU A 9 5.22 12.53 5.24
N LEU A 10 5.58 12.23 3.99
CA LEU A 10 5.11 12.94 2.80
C LEU A 10 3.58 12.91 2.69
N LEU A 11 2.94 11.75 2.84
CA LEU A 11 1.48 11.64 2.76
C LEU A 11 0.77 12.46 3.85
N ASN A 12 1.35 12.50 5.06
CA ASN A 12 0.81 13.28 6.18
C ASN A 12 1.07 14.79 6.03
N SER A 13 2.03 15.23 5.19
CA SER A 13 2.26 16.66 4.94
C SER A 13 1.25 17.29 4.00
N TYR A 14 0.44 16.48 3.29
CA TYR A 14 -0.61 16.95 2.40
C TYR A 14 -2.00 16.86 3.06
N THR A 15 -2.87 17.82 2.78
CA THR A 15 -4.31 17.73 3.06
C THR A 15 -4.98 16.68 2.17
N TYR A 16 -6.25 16.37 2.44
CA TYR A 16 -7.01 15.45 1.59
C TYR A 16 -7.10 15.95 0.14
N GLU A 17 -7.38 17.24 -0.04
CA GLU A 17 -7.50 17.89 -1.35
C GLU A 17 -6.16 17.91 -2.08
N GLU A 18 -5.07 18.23 -1.37
CA GLU A 18 -3.73 18.24 -1.98
C GLU A 18 -3.28 16.82 -2.36
N ARG A 19 -3.66 15.78 -1.60
CA ARG A 19 -3.40 14.39 -2.00
C ARG A 19 -4.09 14.04 -3.32
N ILE A 20 -5.24 14.62 -3.61
CA ILE A 20 -5.94 14.40 -4.89
C ILE A 20 -5.24 15.17 -6.00
N ILE A 21 -4.95 16.45 -5.78
CA ILE A 21 -4.45 17.35 -6.82
C ILE A 21 -2.95 17.15 -7.08
N GLU A 22 -2.14 17.18 -6.03
CA GLU A 22 -0.66 17.15 -6.13
C GLU A 22 -0.11 15.73 -6.29
N LEU A 23 -0.78 14.73 -5.71
CA LEU A 23 -0.35 13.32 -5.80
C LEU A 23 -1.17 12.49 -6.79
N ASP A 24 -2.12 13.11 -7.50
CA ASP A 24 -3.01 12.46 -8.48
C ASP A 24 -3.71 11.20 -7.92
N LEU A 25 -4.08 11.24 -6.64
CA LEU A 25 -4.82 10.15 -6.01
C LEU A 25 -6.31 10.29 -6.33
N LYS A 26 -6.93 9.17 -6.69
CA LYS A 26 -8.40 9.08 -6.71
C LYS A 26 -8.96 9.39 -5.32
N ASN A 27 -10.16 9.99 -5.28
CA ASN A 27 -10.84 10.37 -4.03
C ASN A 27 -10.89 9.22 -3.00
N ASP A 28 -11.29 8.03 -3.45
CA ASP A 28 -11.39 6.81 -2.62
C ASP A 28 -10.03 6.37 -2.05
N ARG A 29 -8.93 6.66 -2.75
CA ARG A 29 -7.57 6.35 -2.31
C ARG A 29 -7.00 7.43 -1.39
N ALA A 30 -7.24 8.71 -1.69
CA ALA A 30 -6.75 9.82 -0.88
C ALA A 30 -7.28 9.79 0.57
N ASP A 31 -8.50 9.25 0.74
CA ASP A 31 -9.14 9.04 2.04
C ASP A 31 -8.42 7.97 2.89
N VAL A 32 -7.98 6.88 2.25
CA VAL A 32 -7.47 5.69 2.96
C VAL A 32 -5.94 5.53 2.91
N ILE A 33 -5.22 6.37 2.16
CA ILE A 33 -3.79 6.16 1.92
C ILE A 33 -2.93 6.29 3.19
N ILE A 34 -3.29 7.18 4.12
CA ILE A 34 -2.58 7.36 5.40
C ILE A 34 -2.73 6.16 6.33
N PRO A 35 -3.93 5.64 6.63
CA PRO A 35 -4.03 4.43 7.45
C PRO A 35 -3.36 3.24 6.76
N ALA A 36 -3.41 3.15 5.42
CA ALA A 36 -2.73 2.09 4.67
C ALA A 36 -1.20 2.14 4.80
N SER A 37 -0.56 3.31 4.68
CA SER A 37 0.91 3.44 4.85
C SER A 37 1.36 3.00 6.25
N ARG A 38 0.57 3.31 7.28
CA ARG A 38 0.83 2.89 8.67
C ARG A 38 0.76 1.37 8.84
N ILE A 39 -0.18 0.70 8.18
CA ILE A 39 -0.28 -0.77 8.19
C ILE A 39 1.00 -1.39 7.62
N TYR A 40 1.49 -0.89 6.48
CA TYR A 40 2.74 -1.38 5.88
C TYR A 40 3.95 -1.15 6.79
N LEU A 41 4.07 0.05 7.37
CA LEU A 41 5.16 0.38 8.30
C LEU A 41 5.18 -0.53 9.53
N ASN A 42 4.02 -0.74 10.15
CA ASN A 42 3.89 -1.58 11.34
C ASN A 42 4.16 -3.05 11.01
N SER A 43 3.62 -3.56 9.89
CA SER A 43 3.87 -4.92 9.43
C SER A 43 5.37 -5.19 9.24
N MET A 44 6.08 -4.26 8.59
CA MET A 44 7.53 -4.40 8.40
C MET A 44 8.31 -4.34 9.72
N LYS A 45 7.92 -3.46 10.66
CA LYS A 45 8.53 -3.38 11.99
C LYS A 45 8.36 -4.68 12.76
N TRP A 46 7.14 -5.22 12.82
CA TRP A 46 6.84 -6.46 13.53
C TRP A 46 7.53 -7.68 12.91
N ALA A 47 7.59 -7.73 11.58
CA ALA A 47 8.31 -8.78 10.86
C ALA A 47 9.84 -8.64 10.91
N ARG A 48 10.37 -7.53 11.47
CA ARG A 48 11.81 -7.17 11.40
C ARG A 48 12.35 -7.18 9.96
N ALA A 49 11.50 -6.81 9.00
CA ALA A 49 11.82 -6.86 7.59
C ALA A 49 12.36 -5.50 7.10
N ASN A 50 13.42 -5.55 6.31
CA ASN A 50 14.02 -4.35 5.71
C ASN A 50 13.48 -4.04 4.31
N GLN A 51 12.94 -5.05 3.63
CA GLN A 51 12.39 -4.98 2.28
C GLN A 51 11.04 -5.69 2.22
N ILE A 52 10.20 -5.25 1.28
CA ILE A 52 8.92 -5.88 0.94
C ILE A 52 8.88 -6.06 -0.57
N TYR A 53 8.51 -7.25 -1.02
CA TYR A 53 8.31 -7.53 -2.43
C TYR A 53 6.81 -7.42 -2.74
N VAL A 54 6.44 -6.54 -3.67
CA VAL A 54 5.05 -6.36 -4.11
C VAL A 54 4.86 -7.12 -5.42
N PRO A 55 4.21 -8.29 -5.41
CA PRO A 55 3.95 -9.05 -6.63
C PRO A 55 2.95 -8.30 -7.52
N LYS A 56 3.07 -8.49 -8.84
CA LYS A 56 2.12 -7.97 -9.83
C LYS A 56 0.86 -8.83 -9.99
N ILE A 57 0.72 -9.88 -9.18
CA ILE A 57 -0.44 -10.78 -9.15
C ILE A 57 -1.19 -10.58 -7.84
N GLY A 58 -2.52 -10.60 -7.90
CA GLY A 58 -3.40 -10.41 -6.76
C GLY A 58 -4.07 -11.70 -6.29
N LEU A 59 -4.92 -11.55 -5.28
CA LEU A 59 -5.73 -12.64 -4.74
C LEU A 59 -6.62 -13.29 -5.81
N ALA A 60 -7.26 -12.48 -6.66
CA ALA A 60 -8.14 -12.95 -7.71
C ALA A 60 -7.41 -13.89 -8.69
N ASP A 61 -6.19 -13.52 -9.11
CA ASP A 61 -5.35 -14.37 -9.97
C ASP A 61 -5.04 -15.72 -9.30
N GLY A 62 -4.75 -15.69 -7.99
CA GLY A 62 -4.49 -16.89 -7.20
C GLY A 62 -5.71 -17.82 -7.12
N ILE A 63 -6.91 -17.26 -6.89
CA ILE A 63 -8.16 -18.03 -6.84
C ILE A 63 -8.44 -18.67 -8.20
N ILE A 64 -8.37 -17.90 -9.29
CA ILE A 64 -8.60 -18.40 -10.66
C ILE A 64 -7.62 -19.53 -10.98
N LYS A 65 -6.33 -19.34 -10.68
CA LYS A 65 -5.30 -20.35 -10.92
C LYS A 65 -5.54 -21.62 -10.10
N SER A 66 -5.93 -21.48 -8.84
CA SER A 66 -6.23 -22.62 -7.97
C SER A 66 -7.42 -23.44 -8.48
N MET A 67 -8.49 -22.77 -8.94
CA MET A 67 -9.65 -23.44 -9.53
C MET A 67 -9.28 -24.16 -10.83
N TYR A 68 -8.47 -23.53 -11.68
CA TYR A 68 -7.99 -24.16 -12.92
C TYR A 68 -7.14 -25.41 -12.68
N GLN A 69 -6.24 -25.37 -11.69
CA GLN A 69 -5.35 -26.50 -11.36
C GLN A 69 -6.04 -27.66 -10.63
N SER A 70 -7.23 -27.44 -10.08
CA SER A 70 -8.00 -28.46 -9.35
C SER A 70 -8.98 -29.24 -10.25
N ASN A 71 -9.07 -28.86 -11.53
CA ASN A 71 -9.79 -29.58 -12.59
C ASN A 71 -8.80 -30.36 -13.45
#